data_AF-A0A978VAS7-F1
#
_entry.id   AF-A0A978VAS7-F1
#
_cell.length_a   1.000
_cell.length_b   1.000
_cell.length_c   1.000
_cell.angle_alpha   90.00
_cell.angle_beta   90.00
_cell.angle_gamma   90.00
#
_symmetry.space_group_name_H-M   'P 1'
#
loop_
_entity.id
_entity.type
_entity.pdbx_description
1 polymer ?
#
loop_
_entity_poly.entity_id
_entity_poly.type
_entity_poly.pdbx_seq_one_letter_code
_entity_poly.pdbx_strand_id
1 'polypeptide(L)'
;MESLYFFFSFATITSCFAFLPSLTVSDLISNHSILPNFTATYLQLLENNGSFLNSINGTFTASTQSASQRSSSFYSSIFIIHQPTHTDIWKANGNKSISNTAKLSLTIHGLSITDGFIWSTPAFSSPVGALRLLETGNLVLVDNMNVSLWESFNYPSDTIVMGQSFPVGKSLFSFAGDTNLSAGDYRLTLAGDDLLLQWMGQTYWKLFMDINAYRNSNKPVSYMVVNNTGLNLYGDDGTVVIQVNLEASSFRMAKLGSEGRFTIMSATADKWVEEFIAPEYSRVPAICGKMGVYDTGKMSCKCPSGFYRGSGENGGCVPKDNTLSLPTACNSDANNGSGMNLMSISYLKLEDGMDYFANNFMAPEELGVNLSTCQDLCSKNCSCLGFFYRNHSGNCYMLRNDLGSIYTGTENRIGYIKTSLSASSTTVSKKEEKFPVAGMVLIPIFGFFMLITIMVLAILWLRKTRYSKVVAATNLGSWNSSSSVPELTVTTLPVALELHKQGMYLKLADPRLEGRVDGEEVEKMVRVALCCVQIVPELRPTMAEVVAMLEDRLSLSEPRIEALNFLQSFGGRLTKHTQN
;
A
#
# COMPACT_ATOMS: atom_id res chain seq x y z
N MET A 1 -71.70 48.30 -19.35
CA MET A 1 -71.67 47.90 -17.93
C MET A 1 -70.89 46.59 -17.76
N GLU A 2 -69.77 46.42 -18.50
CA GLU A 2 -68.93 45.20 -18.44
C GLU A 2 -67.45 45.52 -18.13
N SER A 3 -67.02 46.78 -18.25
CA SER A 3 -65.63 47.18 -17.97
C SER A 3 -65.33 47.42 -16.48
N LEU A 4 -66.36 47.52 -15.62
CA LEU A 4 -66.18 47.75 -14.18
C LEU A 4 -65.99 46.45 -13.38
N TYR A 5 -66.49 45.32 -13.86
CA TYR A 5 -66.37 44.03 -13.19
C TYR A 5 -64.96 43.42 -13.33
N PHE A 6 -64.26 43.74 -14.42
CA PHE A 6 -62.90 43.23 -14.65
C PHE A 6 -61.86 43.90 -13.73
N PHE A 7 -62.04 45.19 -13.43
CA PHE A 7 -61.14 45.93 -12.54
C PHE A 7 -61.30 45.52 -11.06
N PHE A 8 -62.51 45.22 -10.60
CA PHE A 8 -62.73 44.79 -9.22
C PHE A 8 -62.27 43.35 -8.95
N SER A 9 -62.25 42.47 -9.97
CA SER A 9 -61.72 41.11 -9.85
C SER A 9 -60.18 41.09 -9.79
N PHE A 10 -59.52 42.02 -10.49
CA PHE A 10 -58.05 42.09 -10.48
C PHE A 10 -57.50 42.71 -9.18
N ALA A 11 -58.22 43.68 -8.60
CA ALA A 11 -57.84 44.34 -7.34
C ALA A 11 -57.99 43.42 -6.11
N THR A 12 -58.93 42.47 -6.12
CA THR A 12 -59.13 41.52 -5.01
C THR A 12 -58.11 40.37 -5.05
N ILE A 13 -57.70 39.92 -6.25
CA ILE A 13 -56.66 38.90 -6.40
C ILE A 13 -55.28 39.46 -6.00
N THR A 14 -54.98 40.71 -6.33
CA THR A 14 -53.71 41.35 -5.94
C THR A 14 -53.61 41.68 -4.45
N SER A 15 -54.72 41.93 -3.77
CA SER A 15 -54.76 42.13 -2.31
C SER A 15 -54.54 40.81 -1.54
N CYS A 16 -55.02 39.68 -2.05
CA CYS A 16 -54.80 38.37 -1.41
C CYS A 16 -53.34 37.88 -1.45
N PHE A 17 -52.50 38.37 -2.37
CA PHE A 17 -51.07 38.05 -2.39
C PHE A 17 -50.22 38.91 -1.42
N ALA A 18 -50.76 40.00 -0.90
CA ALA A 18 -50.06 40.86 0.07
C ALA A 18 -50.18 40.38 1.53
N PHE A 19 -51.08 39.41 1.80
CA PHE A 19 -51.34 38.87 3.14
C PHE A 19 -51.10 37.36 3.27
N LEU A 20 -50.50 36.72 2.27
CA LEU A 20 -49.84 35.44 2.53
C LEU A 20 -48.66 35.75 3.45
N PRO A 21 -48.56 35.17 4.67
CA PRO A 21 -47.33 35.25 5.41
C PRO A 21 -46.25 34.72 4.46
N SER A 22 -45.21 35.51 4.24
CA SER A 22 -44.00 34.99 3.62
C SER A 22 -43.71 33.70 4.35
N LEU A 23 -43.78 32.57 3.63
CA LEU A 23 -43.09 31.37 4.03
C LEU A 23 -41.64 31.82 4.07
N THR A 24 -41.22 32.29 5.25
CA THR A 24 -39.84 32.29 5.64
C THR A 24 -39.47 30.83 5.55
N VAL A 25 -38.89 30.45 4.41
CA VAL A 25 -37.99 29.31 4.39
C VAL A 25 -37.05 29.64 5.53
N SER A 26 -37.19 28.88 6.61
CA SER A 26 -36.26 28.98 7.72
C SER A 26 -34.91 28.65 7.09
N ASP A 27 -34.05 29.64 6.90
CA ASP A 27 -32.66 29.38 6.56
C ASP A 27 -32.14 28.42 7.62
N LEU A 28 -31.85 27.21 7.17
CA LEU A 28 -31.61 26.06 8.03
C LEU A 28 -30.28 26.30 8.76
N ILE A 29 -30.37 26.52 10.07
CA ILE A 29 -29.34 26.46 11.11
C ILE A 29 -27.91 26.24 10.56
N SER A 30 -27.19 27.34 10.32
CA SER A 30 -25.73 27.33 10.24
C SER A 30 -25.17 27.02 11.64
N ASN A 31 -25.07 25.74 11.99
CA ASN A 31 -24.42 25.34 13.23
C ASN A 31 -22.91 25.56 13.07
N HIS A 32 -22.38 26.66 13.60
CA HIS A 32 -20.93 26.91 13.70
C HIS A 32 -20.21 25.87 14.58
N SER A 33 -20.99 25.10 15.36
CA SER A 33 -20.51 23.98 16.15
C SER A 33 -21.58 22.90 16.25
N ILE A 34 -21.16 21.64 16.25
CA ILE A 34 -22.04 20.49 16.46
C ILE A 34 -21.73 19.88 17.84
N LEU A 35 -22.76 19.66 18.63
CA LEU A 35 -22.65 19.00 19.94
C LEU A 35 -22.75 17.47 19.80
N PRO A 36 -22.19 16.69 20.74
CA PRO A 36 -22.35 15.24 20.79
C PRO A 36 -23.82 14.78 20.75
N ASN A 37 -24.03 13.54 20.31
CA ASN A 37 -25.33 12.94 19.97
C ASN A 37 -25.95 13.45 18.66
N PHE A 38 -25.11 14.00 17.77
CA PHE A 38 -25.49 14.30 16.41
C PHE A 38 -25.39 13.04 15.55
N THR A 39 -26.41 12.79 14.72
CA THR A 39 -26.40 11.74 13.72
C THR A 39 -27.08 12.24 12.46
N ALA A 40 -26.43 12.07 11.32
CA ALA A 40 -26.96 12.42 10.02
C ALA A 40 -26.87 11.24 9.04
N THR A 41 -27.95 11.03 8.29
CA THR A 41 -28.08 10.00 7.25
C THR A 41 -27.91 10.58 5.85
N TYR A 42 -27.73 9.70 4.86
CA TYR A 42 -27.60 10.06 3.44
C TYR A 42 -28.63 11.08 2.94
N LEU A 43 -29.91 10.80 3.22
CA LEU A 43 -31.00 11.64 2.74
C LEU A 43 -31.01 13.02 3.41
N GLN A 44 -30.58 13.12 4.67
CA GLN A 44 -30.58 14.38 5.41
C GLN A 44 -29.51 15.35 4.94
N LEU A 45 -28.29 14.88 4.59
CA LEU A 45 -27.28 15.81 4.07
C LEU A 45 -27.44 16.08 2.57
N LEU A 46 -28.13 15.22 1.82
CA LEU A 46 -28.40 15.45 0.40
C LEU A 46 -29.14 16.78 0.16
N GLU A 47 -30.09 17.13 1.04
CA GLU A 47 -30.84 18.38 0.96
C GLU A 47 -29.92 19.62 1.00
N ASN A 48 -28.70 19.48 1.54
CA ASN A 48 -27.72 20.54 1.67
C ASN A 48 -26.41 20.25 0.90
N ASN A 49 -26.49 19.53 -0.23
CA ASN A 49 -25.31 19.14 -1.04
C ASN A 49 -24.20 18.42 -0.24
N GLY A 50 -24.57 17.67 0.80
CA GLY A 50 -23.66 16.94 1.67
C GLY A 50 -23.07 17.77 2.83
N SER A 51 -23.33 19.09 2.90
CA SER A 51 -22.79 19.98 3.92
C SER A 51 -23.46 19.79 5.28
N PHE A 52 -22.65 19.74 6.34
CA PHE A 52 -23.14 19.59 7.71
C PHE A 52 -22.56 20.62 8.71
N LEU A 53 -21.49 21.33 8.36
CA LEU A 53 -20.84 22.30 9.25
C LEU A 53 -20.13 23.37 8.42
N ASN A 54 -20.28 24.64 8.78
CA ASN A 54 -19.64 25.77 8.11
C ASN A 54 -18.73 26.52 9.08
N SER A 55 -17.65 27.12 8.54
CA SER A 55 -16.92 28.15 9.26
C SER A 55 -17.82 29.37 9.49
N ILE A 56 -17.47 30.21 10.46
CA ILE A 56 -18.24 31.40 10.85
C ILE A 56 -18.40 32.37 9.68
N ASN A 57 -17.34 32.61 8.90
CA ASN A 57 -17.40 33.48 7.73
C ASN A 57 -17.85 32.76 6.45
N GLY A 58 -18.14 31.46 6.52
CA GLY A 58 -18.55 30.65 5.37
C GLY A 58 -17.45 30.38 4.34
N THR A 59 -16.18 30.66 4.65
CA THR A 59 -15.04 30.39 3.75
C THR A 59 -14.80 28.89 3.57
N PHE A 60 -15.07 28.11 4.62
CA PHE A 60 -14.90 26.66 4.60
C PHE A 60 -16.19 25.95 5.00
N THR A 61 -16.40 24.78 4.39
CA THR A 61 -17.53 23.90 4.69
C THR A 61 -17.05 22.47 4.84
N ALA A 62 -17.49 21.80 5.89
CA ALA A 62 -17.35 20.36 6.02
C ALA A 62 -18.54 19.68 5.33
N SER A 63 -18.22 18.80 4.38
CA SER A 63 -19.18 18.07 3.57
C SER A 63 -18.84 16.60 3.53
N THR A 64 -19.85 15.79 3.26
CA THR A 64 -19.71 14.35 2.99
C THR A 64 -19.62 14.03 1.50
N GLN A 65 -19.71 15.06 0.66
CA GLN A 65 -19.53 14.99 -0.79
C GLN A 65 -18.33 15.83 -1.21
N SER A 66 -17.59 15.34 -2.20
CA SER A 66 -16.45 16.07 -2.78
C SER A 66 -16.96 17.23 -3.64
N ALA A 67 -16.23 18.35 -3.66
CA ALA A 67 -16.51 19.45 -4.57
C ALA A 67 -16.31 19.08 -6.05
N SER A 68 -15.46 18.09 -6.33
CA SER A 68 -15.04 17.70 -7.70
C SER A 68 -16.00 16.71 -8.38
N GLN A 69 -16.71 15.88 -7.61
CA GLN A 69 -17.59 14.83 -8.13
C GLN A 69 -19.04 15.07 -7.68
N ARG A 70 -19.79 15.92 -8.40
CA ARG A 70 -21.22 16.15 -8.14
C ARG A 70 -22.14 15.03 -8.64
N SER A 71 -21.62 14.02 -9.37
CA SER A 71 -22.44 13.05 -10.11
C SER A 71 -22.20 11.57 -9.78
N SER A 72 -21.29 11.22 -8.88
CA SER A 72 -21.16 9.87 -8.34
C SER A 72 -21.88 9.77 -6.99
N SER A 73 -22.95 9.00 -6.97
CA SER A 73 -23.77 8.67 -5.80
C SER A 73 -22.88 8.11 -4.68
N PHE A 74 -23.20 8.41 -3.41
CA PHE A 74 -22.60 7.91 -2.15
C PHE A 74 -21.51 8.79 -1.50
N TYR A 75 -21.58 8.92 -0.16
CA TYR A 75 -20.66 9.70 0.67
C TYR A 75 -19.26 9.13 0.67
N SER A 76 -18.30 9.61 -0.10
CA SER A 76 -17.00 8.93 -0.14
C SER A 76 -16.13 9.13 1.11
N SER A 77 -16.36 10.19 1.90
CA SER A 77 -15.56 10.60 3.06
C SER A 77 -16.13 11.87 3.70
N ILE A 78 -15.52 12.36 4.79
CA ILE A 78 -15.59 13.78 5.17
C ILE A 78 -14.58 14.56 4.32
N PHE A 79 -15.01 15.71 3.81
CA PHE A 79 -14.24 16.67 3.03
C PHE A 79 -14.35 18.05 3.67
N ILE A 80 -13.27 18.83 3.62
CA ILE A 80 -13.32 20.27 3.93
C ILE A 80 -13.13 21.00 2.61
N ILE A 81 -14.11 21.82 2.25
CA ILE A 81 -14.20 22.50 0.97
C ILE A 81 -13.91 23.98 1.19
N HIS A 82 -12.98 24.53 0.42
CA HIS A 82 -12.82 25.97 0.27
C HIS A 82 -13.90 26.49 -0.68
N GLN A 83 -14.87 27.25 -0.15
CA GLN A 83 -16.07 27.65 -0.87
C GLN A 83 -15.79 28.54 -2.10
N PRO A 84 -14.95 29.60 -2.02
CA PRO A 84 -14.71 30.49 -3.15
C PRO A 84 -14.20 29.78 -4.41
N THR A 85 -13.34 28.76 -4.24
CA THR A 85 -12.74 28.03 -5.38
C THR A 85 -13.39 26.66 -5.63
N HIS A 86 -14.39 26.27 -4.83
CA HIS A 86 -14.99 24.94 -4.84
C HIS A 86 -13.96 23.79 -4.86
N THR A 87 -13.02 23.78 -3.92
CA THR A 87 -11.93 22.80 -3.90
C THR A 87 -11.83 22.09 -2.56
N ASP A 88 -11.62 20.78 -2.60
CA ASP A 88 -11.36 19.98 -1.40
C ASP A 88 -9.94 20.24 -0.90
N ILE A 89 -9.81 20.76 0.32
CA ILE A 89 -8.52 21.05 0.95
C ILE A 89 -8.07 19.97 1.97
N TRP A 90 -9.01 19.13 2.39
CA TRP A 90 -8.75 18.03 3.30
C TRP A 90 -9.81 16.94 3.12
N LYS A 91 -9.41 15.69 3.35
CA LYS A 91 -10.28 14.52 3.32
C LYS A 91 -9.96 13.60 4.50
N ALA A 92 -10.98 13.05 5.14
CA ALA A 92 -10.80 11.96 6.11
C ALA A 92 -10.22 10.70 5.44
N ASN A 93 -9.21 10.11 6.06
CA ASN A 93 -8.49 8.97 5.51
C ASN A 93 -9.29 7.66 5.67
N GLY A 94 -10.21 7.39 4.74
CA GLY A 94 -10.93 6.12 4.62
C GLY A 94 -10.67 5.46 3.27
N ASN A 95 -10.07 4.26 3.28
CA ASN A 95 -9.69 3.49 2.08
C ASN A 95 -10.86 2.69 1.47
N LYS A 96 -12.11 2.96 1.86
CA LYS A 96 -13.28 2.20 1.42
C LYS A 96 -14.33 3.11 0.81
N SER A 97 -14.83 2.73 -0.37
CA SER A 97 -16.04 3.32 -0.93
C SER A 97 -17.21 3.01 -0.01
N ILE A 98 -18.00 4.04 0.27
CA ILE A 98 -19.06 4.03 1.27
C ILE A 98 -20.41 3.79 0.56
N SER A 99 -21.35 3.10 1.22
CA SER A 99 -22.70 2.86 0.71
C SER A 99 -23.69 3.96 1.16
N ASN A 100 -24.88 4.01 0.55
CA ASN A 100 -25.96 4.95 0.94
C ASN A 100 -26.52 4.73 2.35
N THR A 101 -26.16 3.63 3.01
CA THR A 101 -26.58 3.29 4.37
C THR A 101 -25.67 3.88 5.46
N ALA A 102 -24.58 4.55 5.07
CA ALA A 102 -23.66 5.15 6.01
C ALA A 102 -24.26 6.30 6.82
N LYS A 103 -23.90 6.31 8.11
CA LYS A 103 -24.32 7.34 9.07
C LYS A 103 -23.09 8.08 9.58
N LEU A 104 -23.13 9.41 9.51
CA LEU A 104 -22.18 10.27 10.20
C LEU A 104 -22.69 10.47 11.62
N SER A 105 -21.90 10.09 12.62
CA SER A 105 -22.26 10.25 14.03
C SER A 105 -21.16 10.95 14.80
N LEU A 106 -21.53 11.96 15.58
CA LEU A 106 -20.67 12.58 16.58
C LEU A 106 -21.16 12.16 17.97
N THR A 107 -20.29 11.50 18.71
CA THR A 107 -20.55 11.04 20.08
C THR A 107 -19.53 11.67 21.03
N ILE A 108 -19.72 11.46 22.34
CA ILE A 108 -18.72 11.84 23.35
C ILE A 108 -17.36 11.15 23.15
N HIS A 109 -17.32 10.05 22.38
CA HIS A 109 -16.11 9.30 22.08
C HIS A 109 -15.39 9.77 20.81
N GLY A 110 -16.02 10.62 19.98
CA GLY A 110 -15.45 11.07 18.73
C GLY A 110 -16.43 11.11 17.56
N LEU A 111 -15.87 11.41 16.39
CA LEU A 111 -16.56 11.48 15.12
C LEU A 111 -16.34 10.17 14.35
N SER A 112 -17.40 9.59 13.80
CA SER A 112 -17.33 8.34 13.05
C SER A 112 -18.31 8.31 11.88
N ILE A 113 -17.93 7.53 10.86
CA ILE A 113 -18.80 7.13 9.77
C ILE A 113 -19.00 5.62 9.84
N THR A 114 -20.26 5.19 10.02
CA THR A 114 -20.60 3.78 10.23
C THR A 114 -21.52 3.25 9.14
N ASP A 115 -21.07 2.18 8.48
CA ASP A 115 -21.83 1.29 7.58
C ASP A 115 -21.16 -0.10 7.54
N GLY A 116 -21.01 -0.72 8.72
CA GLY A 116 -20.00 -1.76 8.93
C GLY A 116 -18.58 -1.15 9.00
N PHE A 117 -18.37 -0.26 9.99
CA PHE A 117 -17.13 0.46 10.35
C PHE A 117 -16.27 0.95 9.17
N ILE A 118 -16.30 2.25 8.87
CA ILE A 118 -15.52 2.85 7.78
C ILE A 118 -14.37 3.70 8.31
N TRP A 119 -14.68 4.67 9.17
CA TRP A 119 -13.70 5.61 9.70
C TRP A 119 -14.17 6.15 11.05
N SER A 120 -13.23 6.40 11.95
CA SER A 120 -13.47 7.12 13.19
C SER A 120 -12.22 7.88 13.62
N THR A 121 -12.41 8.92 14.40
CA THR A 121 -11.32 9.56 15.13
C THR A 121 -10.71 8.59 16.16
N PRO A 122 -9.45 8.81 16.59
CA PRO A 122 -8.84 8.02 17.67
C PRO A 122 -9.61 8.17 18.98
N ALA A 123 -9.36 7.27 19.94
CA ALA A 123 -9.92 7.37 21.28
C ALA A 123 -9.28 8.52 22.07
N PHE A 124 -10.08 9.22 22.87
CA PHE A 124 -9.66 10.37 23.67
C PHE A 124 -9.77 10.09 25.17
N SER A 125 -8.91 10.73 25.96
CA SER A 125 -8.95 10.66 27.43
C SER A 125 -10.09 11.46 28.04
N SER A 126 -10.54 12.52 27.36
CA SER A 126 -11.65 13.37 27.76
C SER A 126 -12.83 13.21 26.80
N PRO A 127 -14.08 13.34 27.26
CA PRO A 127 -15.24 13.33 26.39
C PRO A 127 -15.24 14.54 25.45
N VAL A 128 -15.60 14.30 24.20
CA VAL A 128 -15.84 15.36 23.22
C VAL A 128 -17.01 16.23 23.68
N GLY A 129 -16.82 17.55 23.68
CA GLY A 129 -17.83 18.56 23.98
C GLY A 129 -18.40 19.22 22.73
N ALA A 130 -17.60 19.41 21.67
CA ALA A 130 -18.07 19.96 20.39
C ALA A 130 -17.16 19.63 19.21
N LEU A 131 -17.73 19.64 18.00
CA LEU A 131 -17.03 19.67 16.72
C LEU A 131 -17.13 21.09 16.12
N ARG A 132 -16.01 21.66 15.68
CA ARG A 132 -15.92 23.02 15.12
C ARG A 132 -15.08 23.05 13.86
N LEU A 133 -15.44 23.94 12.92
CA LEU A 133 -14.64 24.23 11.74
C LEU A 133 -14.10 25.66 11.84
N LEU A 134 -12.78 25.81 11.90
CA LEU A 134 -12.12 27.11 12.04
C LEU A 134 -12.02 27.85 10.70
N GLU A 135 -11.79 29.17 10.76
CA GLU A 135 -11.55 30.00 9.55
C GLU A 135 -10.25 29.68 8.81
N THR A 136 -9.40 28.82 9.38
CA THR A 136 -8.23 28.28 8.68
C THR A 136 -8.58 27.06 7.83
N GLY A 137 -9.78 26.50 7.97
CA GLY A 137 -10.18 25.21 7.41
C GLY A 137 -9.83 24.01 8.31
N ASN A 138 -9.33 24.24 9.53
CA ASN A 138 -9.05 23.16 10.48
C ASN A 138 -10.35 22.66 11.15
N LEU A 139 -10.62 21.37 11.07
CA LEU A 139 -11.74 20.71 11.73
C LEU A 139 -11.27 20.16 13.07
N VAL A 140 -11.85 20.66 14.16
CA VAL A 140 -11.35 20.44 15.52
C VAL A 140 -12.44 19.81 16.39
N LEU A 141 -12.08 18.76 17.11
CA LEU A 141 -12.84 18.25 18.23
C LEU A 141 -12.30 18.87 19.51
N VAL A 142 -13.17 19.45 20.32
CA VAL A 142 -12.82 20.05 21.61
C VAL A 142 -13.58 19.38 22.74
N ASP A 143 -13.00 19.38 23.93
CA ASP A 143 -13.70 18.97 25.15
C ASP A 143 -14.63 20.08 25.69
N ASN A 144 -15.28 19.81 26.83
CA ASN A 144 -16.16 20.78 27.50
C ASN A 144 -15.43 22.02 28.05
N MET A 145 -14.10 21.97 28.15
CA MET A 145 -13.23 23.08 28.56
C MET A 145 -12.64 23.83 27.35
N ASN A 146 -13.07 23.52 26.13
CA ASN A 146 -12.55 24.03 24.86
C ASN A 146 -11.07 23.65 24.59
N VAL A 147 -10.56 22.59 25.20
CA VAL A 147 -9.23 22.05 24.88
C VAL A 147 -9.33 21.20 23.62
N SER A 148 -8.41 21.41 22.67
CA SER A 148 -8.31 20.64 21.43
C SER A 148 -7.96 19.18 21.73
N LEU A 149 -8.82 18.25 21.32
CA LEU A 149 -8.63 16.81 21.43
C LEU A 149 -8.11 16.19 20.13
N TRP A 150 -8.53 16.74 18.99
CA TRP A 150 -8.16 16.26 17.66
C TRP A 150 -8.31 17.38 16.63
N GLU A 151 -7.41 17.39 15.64
CA GLU A 151 -7.38 18.36 14.55
C GLU A 151 -7.14 17.67 13.23
N SER A 152 -7.91 18.03 12.21
CA SER A 152 -7.73 17.47 10.85
C SER A 152 -6.34 17.76 10.29
N PHE A 153 -5.76 18.91 10.63
CA PHE A 153 -4.44 19.33 10.16
C PHE A 153 -3.28 18.44 10.67
N ASN A 154 -3.48 17.66 11.73
CA ASN A 154 -2.50 16.67 12.21
C ASN A 154 -2.55 15.35 11.40
N TYR A 155 -3.54 15.21 10.51
CA TYR A 155 -3.78 14.05 9.66
C TYR A 155 -4.02 14.49 8.20
N PRO A 156 -3.04 15.14 7.54
CA PRO A 156 -3.19 15.53 6.14
C PRO A 156 -3.19 14.30 5.22
N SER A 157 -3.86 14.42 4.06
CA SER A 157 -3.87 13.42 2.99
C SER A 157 -2.75 13.68 1.98
N ASP A 158 -3.05 14.56 1.02
CA ASP A 158 -2.28 14.94 -0.16
C ASP A 158 -2.04 16.46 -0.20
N THR A 159 -2.69 17.21 0.70
CA THR A 159 -2.73 18.67 0.69
C THR A 159 -2.32 19.25 2.04
N ILE A 160 -1.56 20.35 2.01
CA ILE A 160 -1.20 21.22 3.14
C ILE A 160 -1.70 22.62 2.82
N VAL A 161 -2.41 23.25 3.75
CA VAL A 161 -2.94 24.61 3.56
C VAL A 161 -2.15 25.67 4.32
N MET A 162 -2.40 26.92 3.97
CA MET A 162 -1.79 28.06 4.65
C MET A 162 -2.01 28.02 6.17
N GLY A 163 -0.93 28.19 6.94
CA GLY A 163 -0.98 28.21 8.41
C GLY A 163 -0.98 26.84 9.08
N GLN A 164 -1.03 25.74 8.31
CA GLN A 164 -0.82 24.40 8.82
C GLN A 164 0.67 24.15 9.06
N SER A 165 1.01 23.62 10.24
CA SER A 165 2.37 23.15 10.54
C SER A 165 2.51 21.68 10.18
N PHE A 166 3.51 21.36 9.36
CA PHE A 166 3.80 20.00 8.93
C PHE A 166 5.14 19.55 9.54
N PRO A 167 5.13 18.76 10.62
CA PRO A 167 6.35 18.42 11.36
C PRO A 167 7.18 17.33 10.67
N VAL A 168 8.47 17.29 10.99
CA VAL A 168 9.40 16.25 10.51
C VAL A 168 8.90 14.86 10.86
N GLY A 169 9.12 13.91 9.95
CA GLY A 169 8.69 12.51 10.09
C GLY A 169 7.24 12.25 9.67
N LYS A 170 6.43 13.30 9.42
CA LYS A 170 5.14 13.17 8.75
C LYS A 170 5.31 13.10 7.23
N SER A 171 4.30 12.56 6.57
CA SER A 171 4.31 12.43 5.11
C SER A 171 2.93 12.54 4.52
N LEU A 172 2.86 13.14 3.33
CA LEU A 172 1.69 13.13 2.47
C LEU A 172 1.81 11.99 1.47
N PHE A 173 0.68 11.45 1.05
CA PHE A 173 0.62 10.43 0.01
C PHE A 173 -0.19 10.98 -1.17
N SER A 174 0.27 10.70 -2.38
CA SER A 174 -0.56 10.97 -3.55
C SER A 174 -1.74 10.01 -3.59
N PHE A 175 -2.75 10.32 -4.39
CA PHE A 175 -3.76 9.34 -4.76
C PHE A 175 -3.28 8.50 -5.95
N ALA A 176 -3.84 7.29 -6.09
CA ALA A 176 -3.54 6.39 -7.22
C ALA A 176 -4.04 6.95 -8.57
N GLY A 177 -4.98 7.89 -8.54
CA GLY A 177 -5.44 8.66 -9.69
C GLY A 177 -6.49 9.69 -9.26
N ASP A 178 -6.94 10.54 -10.17
CA ASP A 178 -7.86 11.66 -9.83
C ASP A 178 -9.24 11.18 -9.37
N THR A 179 -9.65 9.99 -9.80
CA THR A 179 -10.91 9.36 -9.40
C THR A 179 -10.71 8.27 -8.36
N ASN A 180 -9.51 7.68 -8.27
CA ASN A 180 -9.18 6.60 -7.34
C ASN A 180 -8.51 7.16 -6.09
N LEU A 181 -9.28 7.24 -5.01
CA LEU A 181 -8.86 7.81 -3.74
C LEU A 181 -7.98 6.88 -2.88
N SER A 182 -7.50 5.76 -3.44
CA SER A 182 -6.53 4.89 -2.78
C SER A 182 -5.17 5.58 -2.71
N ALA A 183 -4.35 5.24 -1.70
CA ALA A 183 -2.98 5.72 -1.61
C ALA A 183 -2.18 5.30 -2.86
N GLY A 184 -1.52 6.27 -3.49
CA GLY A 184 -0.64 6.08 -4.65
C GLY A 184 0.81 5.84 -4.25
N ASP A 185 1.67 5.78 -5.27
CA ASP A 185 3.08 5.41 -5.11
C ASP A 185 4.01 6.57 -4.71
N TYR A 186 3.50 7.81 -4.77
CA TYR A 186 4.26 9.01 -4.47
C TYR A 186 4.03 9.49 -3.04
N ARG A 187 5.09 10.01 -2.45
CA ARG A 187 5.11 10.50 -1.07
C ARG A 187 5.92 11.78 -0.96
N LEU A 188 5.38 12.76 -0.23
CA LEU A 188 6.12 13.95 0.21
C LEU A 188 6.48 13.76 1.67
N THR A 189 7.78 13.79 1.99
CA THR A 189 8.29 13.57 3.35
C THR A 189 9.13 14.75 3.78
N LEU A 190 8.84 15.31 4.95
CA LEU A 190 9.74 16.27 5.59
C LEU A 190 10.78 15.52 6.42
N ALA A 191 12.03 15.56 5.99
CA ALA A 191 13.17 15.03 6.71
C ALA A 191 13.82 16.11 7.58
N GLY A 192 14.73 15.70 8.48
CA GLY A 192 15.42 16.62 9.39
C GLY A 192 16.38 17.60 8.70
N ASP A 193 16.63 17.44 7.40
CA ASP A 193 17.53 18.27 6.59
C ASP A 193 16.83 19.02 5.45
N ASP A 194 15.77 18.43 4.88
CA ASP A 194 15.14 18.90 3.64
C ASP A 194 13.70 18.37 3.45
N LEU A 195 13.00 18.90 2.46
CA LEU A 195 11.72 18.39 1.97
C LEU A 195 11.97 17.47 0.76
N LEU A 196 11.45 16.24 0.82
CA LEU A 196 11.76 15.16 -0.11
C LEU A 196 10.50 14.69 -0.84
N LEU A 197 10.63 14.46 -2.15
CA LEU A 197 9.67 13.68 -2.91
C LEU A 197 10.22 12.27 -3.17
N GLN A 198 9.38 11.26 -2.94
CA GLN A 198 9.74 9.86 -3.02
C GLN A 198 8.72 9.08 -3.85
N TRP A 199 9.19 8.13 -4.65
CA TRP A 199 8.37 7.19 -5.41
C TRP A 199 8.80 5.78 -5.03
N MET A 200 7.87 5.00 -4.45
CA MET A 200 8.17 3.65 -3.93
C MET A 200 9.40 3.61 -3.01
N GLY A 201 9.58 4.67 -2.19
CA GLY A 201 10.72 4.83 -1.28
C GLY A 201 11.99 5.44 -1.90
N GLN A 202 12.08 5.55 -3.23
CA GLN A 202 13.21 6.17 -3.91
C GLN A 202 13.03 7.69 -4.02
N THR A 203 13.99 8.46 -3.50
CA THR A 203 13.95 9.93 -3.61
C THR A 203 14.23 10.37 -5.04
N TYR A 204 13.39 11.27 -5.58
CA TYR A 204 13.53 11.80 -6.93
C TYR A 204 13.56 13.34 -7.01
N TRP A 205 13.35 14.02 -5.88
CA TRP A 205 13.53 15.46 -5.77
C TRP A 205 13.75 15.89 -4.31
N LYS A 206 14.53 16.96 -4.14
CA LYS A 206 14.83 17.64 -2.87
C LYS A 206 14.60 19.14 -3.03
N LEU A 207 13.93 19.77 -2.07
CA LEU A 207 13.64 21.20 -2.13
C LEU A 207 14.91 22.05 -2.23
N PHE A 208 15.95 21.75 -1.45
CA PHE A 208 17.18 22.55 -1.51
C PHE A 208 17.90 22.50 -2.87
N MET A 209 17.62 21.48 -3.68
CA MET A 209 18.21 21.35 -5.03
C MET A 209 17.39 22.08 -6.10
N ASP A 210 16.26 22.68 -5.74
CA ASP A 210 15.45 23.49 -6.64
C ASP A 210 16.06 24.88 -6.84
N ILE A 211 15.98 25.40 -8.06
CA ILE A 211 16.54 26.73 -8.39
C ILE A 211 15.84 27.87 -7.64
N ASN A 212 14.59 27.69 -7.24
CA ASN A 212 13.81 28.70 -6.53
C ASN A 212 13.93 28.61 -5.00
N ALA A 213 14.71 27.65 -4.49
CA ALA A 213 14.90 27.45 -3.06
C ALA A 213 16.22 28.07 -2.56
N TYR A 214 16.16 28.68 -1.38
CA TYR A 214 17.31 29.29 -0.73
C TYR A 214 17.50 28.69 0.65
N ARG A 215 18.74 28.33 1.01
CA ARG A 215 19.11 27.92 2.37
C ARG A 215 19.66 29.09 3.13
N ASN A 216 18.97 29.45 4.20
CA ASN A 216 19.32 30.57 5.07
C ASN A 216 20.12 30.09 6.28
N SER A 217 20.02 28.81 6.64
CA SER A 217 20.69 28.23 7.81
C SER A 217 21.05 26.75 7.59
N ASN A 218 22.08 26.28 8.29
CA ASN A 218 22.48 24.87 8.34
C ASN A 218 21.92 24.14 9.58
N LYS A 219 21.01 24.77 10.31
CA LYS A 219 20.30 24.13 11.42
C LYS A 219 19.40 22.99 10.92
N PRO A 220 19.10 21.99 11.77
CA PRO A 220 18.14 20.96 11.43
C PRO A 220 16.74 21.56 11.24
N VAL A 221 16.00 20.99 10.30
CA VAL A 221 14.59 21.30 10.08
C VAL A 221 13.76 20.57 11.13
N SER A 222 12.67 21.21 11.58
CA SER A 222 11.72 20.69 12.56
C SER A 222 10.28 20.67 12.02
N TYR A 223 9.89 21.68 11.25
CA TYR A 223 8.55 21.74 10.63
C TYR A 223 8.53 22.62 9.37
N MET A 224 7.52 22.42 8.53
CA MET A 224 7.25 23.18 7.32
C MET A 224 5.95 23.96 7.46
N VAL A 225 5.92 25.18 6.91
CA VAL A 225 4.70 25.98 6.78
C VAL A 225 4.63 26.61 5.40
N VAL A 226 3.45 26.55 4.80
CA VAL A 226 3.07 27.40 3.65
C VAL A 226 2.39 28.65 4.22
N ASN A 227 2.88 29.83 3.88
CA ASN A 227 2.38 31.10 4.39
C ASN A 227 2.03 32.06 3.23
N ASN A 228 1.66 33.29 3.58
CA ASN A 228 1.30 34.34 2.62
C ASN A 228 2.45 34.80 1.69
N THR A 229 3.70 34.40 1.95
CA THR A 229 4.90 34.81 1.19
C THR A 229 5.67 33.63 0.59
N GLY A 230 5.22 32.39 0.79
CA GLY A 230 5.78 31.21 0.13
C GLY A 230 5.81 29.97 1.01
N LEU A 231 6.84 29.15 0.84
CA LEU A 231 7.07 27.92 1.59
C LEU A 231 8.34 28.05 2.41
N ASN A 232 8.25 27.74 3.70
CA ASN A 232 9.36 27.85 4.64
C ASN A 232 9.53 26.57 5.47
N LEU A 233 10.78 26.11 5.57
CA LEU A 233 11.21 25.09 6.51
C LEU A 233 11.85 25.78 7.71
N TYR A 234 11.41 25.43 8.92
CA TYR A 234 11.82 26.05 10.16
C TYR A 234 12.60 25.08 11.05
N GLY A 235 13.56 25.61 11.81
CA GLY A 235 14.15 24.95 12.97
C GLY A 235 13.21 24.98 14.17
N ASP A 236 13.60 24.28 15.23
CA ASP A 236 12.88 24.18 16.51
C ASP A 236 12.69 25.55 17.19
N ASP A 237 13.66 26.44 17.04
CA ASP A 237 13.66 27.81 17.54
C ASP A 237 12.94 28.82 16.62
N GLY A 238 12.32 28.37 15.52
CA GLY A 238 11.66 29.22 14.54
C GLY A 238 12.61 29.89 13.54
N THR A 239 13.90 29.54 13.51
CA THR A 239 14.81 29.99 12.44
C THR A 239 14.36 29.45 11.08
N VAL A 240 14.26 30.30 10.05
CA VAL A 240 14.05 29.85 8.66
C VAL A 240 15.31 29.15 8.15
N VAL A 241 15.19 27.87 7.82
CA VAL A 241 16.30 27.02 7.31
C VAL A 241 16.35 27.03 5.79
N ILE A 242 15.22 26.73 5.14
CA ILE A 242 15.06 26.74 3.68
C ILE A 242 13.78 27.49 3.34
N GLN A 243 13.81 28.32 2.32
CA GLN A 243 12.66 29.09 1.87
C GLN A 243 12.51 29.11 0.35
N VAL A 244 11.27 29.14 -0.10
CA VAL A 244 10.86 29.49 -1.47
C VAL A 244 9.99 30.73 -1.37
N ASN A 245 10.46 31.83 -1.94
CA ASN A 245 9.73 33.10 -1.93
C ASN A 245 8.73 33.12 -3.09
N LEU A 246 7.48 33.42 -2.77
CA LEU A 246 6.37 33.61 -3.71
C LEU A 246 5.73 34.99 -3.46
N GLU A 247 4.90 35.47 -4.40
CA GLU A 247 4.22 36.75 -4.26
C GLU A 247 3.26 36.75 -3.04
N ALA A 248 2.74 37.90 -2.62
CA ALA A 248 1.80 37.90 -1.48
C ALA A 248 0.43 37.35 -1.91
N SER A 249 -0.11 36.37 -1.18
CA SER A 249 -1.46 35.83 -1.43
C SER A 249 -2.26 35.65 -0.13
N SER A 250 -3.59 35.80 -0.22
CA SER A 250 -4.52 35.65 0.90
C SER A 250 -4.73 34.20 1.31
N PHE A 251 -4.65 33.26 0.36
CA PHE A 251 -4.81 31.84 0.65
C PHE A 251 -4.00 30.99 -0.34
N ARG A 252 -3.40 29.93 0.21
CA ARG A 252 -2.55 28.99 -0.51
C ARG A 252 -2.82 27.57 -0.05
N MET A 253 -2.61 26.66 -0.98
CA MET A 253 -2.42 25.26 -0.67
C MET A 253 -1.23 24.72 -1.43
N ALA A 254 -0.57 23.75 -0.80
CA ALA A 254 0.42 22.92 -1.44
C ALA A 254 -0.11 21.50 -1.55
N LYS A 255 -0.01 20.89 -2.73
CA LYS A 255 -0.61 19.60 -3.03
C LYS A 255 0.39 18.67 -3.69
N LEU A 256 0.37 17.40 -3.29
CA LEU A 256 1.04 16.32 -4.02
C LEU A 256 0.04 15.69 -5.00
N GLY A 257 0.22 15.96 -6.28
CA GLY A 257 -0.61 15.41 -7.35
C GLY A 257 -0.44 13.90 -7.53
N SER A 258 -1.43 13.26 -8.17
CA SER A 258 -1.42 11.83 -8.51
C SER A 258 -0.29 11.48 -9.50
N GLU A 259 0.15 12.46 -10.27
CA GLU A 259 1.29 12.43 -11.18
C GLU A 259 2.65 12.51 -10.48
N GLY A 260 2.71 12.72 -9.16
CA GLY A 260 3.97 12.82 -8.43
C GLY A 260 4.66 14.18 -8.55
N ARG A 261 3.91 15.25 -8.78
CA ARG A 261 4.40 16.62 -8.69
C ARG A 261 3.83 17.31 -7.47
N PHE A 262 4.68 18.11 -6.83
CA PHE A 262 4.32 18.99 -5.74
C PHE A 262 4.05 20.37 -6.29
N THR A 263 2.81 20.85 -6.13
CA THR A 263 2.35 22.15 -6.60
C THR A 263 2.04 23.04 -5.40
N ILE A 264 2.40 24.32 -5.47
CA ILE A 264 1.85 25.37 -4.59
C ILE A 264 0.94 26.23 -5.45
N MET A 265 -0.30 26.37 -5.00
CA MET A 265 -1.36 27.09 -5.70
C MET A 265 -1.85 28.21 -4.80
N SER A 266 -2.09 29.39 -5.37
CA SER A 266 -2.76 30.49 -4.69
C SER A 266 -4.19 30.67 -5.17
N ALA A 267 -5.07 31.00 -4.22
CA ALA A 267 -6.46 31.29 -4.55
C ALA A 267 -6.56 32.75 -5.01
N THR A 268 -7.03 32.93 -6.23
CA THR A 268 -7.57 34.20 -6.75
C THR A 268 -9.08 34.07 -6.86
N ALA A 269 -9.82 35.19 -6.84
CA ALA A 269 -11.29 35.27 -6.68
C ALA A 269 -12.09 33.99 -6.95
N ASP A 270 -11.98 33.41 -8.17
CA ASP A 270 -12.69 32.17 -8.54
C ASP A 270 -11.78 31.06 -9.10
N LYS A 271 -10.45 31.19 -9.00
CA LYS A 271 -9.49 30.30 -9.67
C LYS A 271 -8.23 30.06 -8.86
N TRP A 272 -7.66 28.88 -9.05
CA TRP A 272 -6.31 28.59 -8.60
C TRP A 272 -5.27 29.01 -9.62
N VAL A 273 -4.22 29.65 -9.14
CA VAL A 273 -3.02 29.96 -9.94
C VAL A 273 -1.88 29.12 -9.40
N GLU A 274 -1.22 28.38 -10.27
CA GLU A 274 -0.01 27.63 -9.92
C GLU A 274 1.17 28.60 -9.80
N GLU A 275 1.83 28.61 -8.64
CA GLU A 275 2.94 29.54 -8.35
C GLU A 275 4.29 28.82 -8.29
N PHE A 276 4.28 27.57 -7.80
CA PHE A 276 5.47 26.73 -7.71
C PHE A 276 5.12 25.32 -8.11
N ILE A 277 5.98 24.68 -8.92
CA ILE A 277 5.79 23.29 -9.26
C ILE A 277 7.12 22.56 -9.37
N ALA A 278 7.21 21.42 -8.68
CA ALA A 278 8.40 20.59 -8.68
C ALA A 278 8.09 19.09 -8.62
N PRO A 279 8.97 18.22 -9.15
CA PRO A 279 10.07 18.57 -10.03
C PRO A 279 9.58 18.96 -11.44
N GLU A 280 10.52 19.26 -12.32
CA GLU A 280 10.28 19.31 -13.76
C GLU A 280 9.63 18.00 -14.25
N TYR A 281 8.68 18.11 -15.17
CA TYR A 281 7.88 16.98 -15.67
C TYR A 281 8.74 15.80 -16.14
N SER A 282 9.84 16.06 -16.84
CA SER A 282 10.77 15.04 -17.35
C SER A 282 11.47 14.19 -16.27
N ARG A 283 11.47 14.64 -15.01
CA ARG A 283 12.15 13.97 -13.88
C ARG A 283 11.21 13.11 -13.02
N VAL A 284 9.92 13.06 -13.36
CA VAL A 284 8.93 12.30 -12.61
C VAL A 284 9.10 10.78 -12.88
N PRO A 285 9.24 9.95 -11.84
CA PRO A 285 9.54 8.52 -11.96
C PRO A 285 8.60 7.68 -12.82
N ALA A 286 7.28 7.88 -12.80
CA ALA A 286 6.35 6.97 -13.50
C ALA A 286 5.79 7.54 -14.82
N ILE A 287 6.36 8.63 -15.34
CA ILE A 287 5.73 9.39 -16.42
C ILE A 287 5.68 8.68 -17.77
N CYS A 288 6.74 7.94 -18.10
CA CYS A 288 6.84 7.13 -19.30
C CYS A 288 6.83 5.63 -19.00
N GLY A 289 6.38 5.27 -17.79
CA GLY A 289 6.44 3.91 -17.29
C GLY A 289 7.87 3.38 -17.13
N LYS A 290 7.97 2.06 -16.95
CA LYS A 290 9.23 1.34 -16.72
C LYS A 290 10.20 1.54 -17.89
N MET A 291 11.38 2.08 -17.62
CA MET A 291 12.46 2.31 -18.59
C MET A 291 12.11 3.21 -19.78
N GLY A 292 11.00 3.94 -19.71
CA GLY A 292 10.65 4.97 -20.70
C GLY A 292 11.45 6.25 -20.48
N VAL A 293 11.68 6.98 -21.56
CA VAL A 293 12.35 8.29 -21.55
C VAL A 293 11.40 9.34 -22.11
N TYR A 294 11.23 10.44 -21.38
CA TYR A 294 10.40 11.56 -21.84
C TYR A 294 11.17 12.40 -22.88
N ASP A 295 10.62 12.52 -24.08
CA ASP A 295 11.16 13.39 -25.13
C ASP A 295 10.48 14.75 -25.08
N THR A 296 11.19 15.75 -24.53
CA THR A 296 10.69 17.12 -24.39
C THR A 296 10.39 17.79 -25.74
N GLY A 297 11.12 17.43 -26.80
CA GLY A 297 10.92 18.01 -28.13
C GLY A 297 9.64 17.53 -28.81
N LYS A 298 9.20 16.30 -28.51
CA LYS A 298 7.98 15.68 -29.07
C LYS A 298 6.84 15.55 -28.07
N MET A 299 7.03 16.01 -26.82
CA MET A 299 6.09 15.86 -25.71
C MET A 299 5.54 14.42 -25.57
N SER A 300 6.40 13.43 -25.79
CA SER A 300 6.00 12.02 -25.85
C SER A 300 7.06 11.09 -25.29
N CYS A 301 6.64 9.88 -24.92
CA CYS A 301 7.53 8.86 -24.38
C CYS A 301 8.18 8.02 -25.47
N LYS A 302 9.49 7.83 -25.36
CA LYS A 302 10.28 6.93 -26.21
C LYS A 302 11.00 5.88 -25.37
N CYS A 303 11.40 4.78 -26.01
CA CYS A 303 12.25 3.78 -25.38
C CYS A 303 13.72 3.98 -25.76
N PRO A 304 14.66 3.69 -24.85
CA PRO A 304 16.09 3.74 -25.14
C PRO A 304 16.50 2.67 -26.16
N SER A 305 17.66 2.85 -26.80
CA SER A 305 18.23 1.85 -27.71
C SER A 305 18.31 0.47 -27.05
N GLY A 306 17.94 -0.56 -27.82
CA GLY A 306 17.79 -1.92 -27.32
C GLY A 306 16.42 -2.25 -26.73
N PHE A 307 15.52 -1.27 -26.59
CA PHE A 307 14.16 -1.47 -26.07
C PHE A 307 13.07 -1.01 -27.06
N TYR A 308 11.87 -1.57 -26.93
CA TYR A 308 10.66 -1.14 -27.63
C TYR A 308 9.47 -1.07 -26.68
N ARG A 309 8.38 -0.43 -27.11
CA ARG A 309 7.18 -0.26 -26.29
C ARG A 309 6.44 -1.58 -26.14
N GLY A 310 6.24 -2.03 -24.90
CA GLY A 310 5.47 -3.23 -24.59
C GLY A 310 3.97 -3.04 -24.84
N SER A 311 3.26 -4.14 -25.09
CA SER A 311 1.81 -4.17 -25.31
C SER A 311 1.04 -4.10 -23.97
N GLY A 312 0.75 -2.89 -23.48
CA GLY A 312 -0.09 -2.64 -22.30
C GLY A 312 -0.43 -1.14 -22.16
N GLU A 313 -1.51 -0.80 -21.45
CA GLU A 313 -1.99 0.59 -21.30
C GLU A 313 -0.97 1.51 -20.58
N ASN A 314 -0.19 0.97 -19.65
CA ASN A 314 0.99 1.63 -19.03
C ASN A 314 2.30 1.27 -19.72
N GLY A 315 2.26 1.04 -21.04
CA GLY A 315 3.28 0.38 -21.86
C GLY A 315 4.70 0.92 -21.65
N GLY A 316 5.41 0.30 -20.71
CA GLY A 316 6.83 0.52 -20.47
C GLY A 316 7.68 -0.10 -21.58
N CYS A 317 8.99 0.02 -21.42
CA CYS A 317 9.96 -0.44 -22.40
C CYS A 317 10.43 -1.85 -22.07
N VAL A 318 10.38 -2.73 -23.06
CA VAL A 318 10.86 -4.12 -23.00
C VAL A 318 12.03 -4.33 -23.96
N PRO A 319 12.96 -5.25 -23.67
CA PRO A 319 14.09 -5.53 -24.56
C PRO A 319 13.62 -5.93 -25.97
N LYS A 320 14.26 -5.41 -27.03
CA LYS A 320 13.99 -5.78 -28.44
C LYS A 320 14.32 -7.23 -28.75
N ASP A 321 15.25 -7.82 -28.01
CA ASP A 321 15.55 -9.23 -28.11
C ASP A 321 14.49 -10.02 -27.35
N ASN A 322 13.64 -10.75 -28.06
CA ASN A 322 12.56 -11.55 -27.48
C ASN A 322 13.07 -12.68 -26.57
N THR A 323 14.37 -13.00 -26.61
CA THR A 323 14.99 -13.94 -25.68
C THR A 323 15.31 -13.31 -24.32
N LEU A 324 15.28 -11.98 -24.22
CA LEU A 324 15.58 -11.24 -23.00
C LEU A 324 14.30 -10.69 -22.34
N SER A 325 14.22 -10.81 -21.02
CA SER A 325 13.20 -10.21 -20.19
C SER A 325 13.84 -9.33 -19.11
N LEU A 326 13.11 -8.30 -18.69
CA LEU A 326 13.50 -7.52 -17.51
C LEU A 326 13.17 -8.34 -16.26
N PRO A 327 14.15 -8.59 -15.37
CA PRO A 327 13.90 -9.35 -14.16
C PRO A 327 12.93 -8.58 -13.25
N THR A 328 12.20 -9.34 -12.43
CA THR A 328 11.45 -8.82 -11.29
C THR A 328 12.32 -8.99 -10.06
N ALA A 329 12.37 -7.98 -9.19
CA ALA A 329 13.07 -8.10 -7.93
C ALA A 329 12.46 -9.26 -7.12
N CYS A 330 13.30 -10.11 -6.54
CA CYS A 330 12.79 -11.24 -5.77
C CYS A 330 12.25 -10.75 -4.42
N ASN A 331 11.08 -11.24 -4.03
CA ASN A 331 10.60 -11.09 -2.66
C ASN A 331 11.38 -12.06 -1.78
N SER A 332 12.16 -11.52 -0.85
CA SER A 332 12.93 -12.29 0.15
C SER A 332 12.06 -13.19 1.04
N ASP A 333 10.73 -13.05 0.99
CA ASP A 333 9.76 -13.88 1.71
C ASP A 333 9.45 -15.23 1.03
N ALA A 334 9.99 -15.49 -0.16
CA ALA A 334 9.87 -16.79 -0.82
C ALA A 334 10.91 -17.78 -0.23
N ASN A 335 10.66 -18.23 1.00
CA ASN A 335 11.36 -19.36 1.63
C ASN A 335 10.94 -20.70 1.00
N ASN A 336 11.01 -20.80 -0.32
CA ASN A 336 10.96 -22.07 -1.03
C ASN A 336 12.24 -22.18 -1.85
N GLY A 337 13.10 -23.09 -1.40
CA GLY A 337 14.28 -23.56 -2.13
C GLY A 337 13.89 -24.32 -3.40
N SER A 338 13.23 -23.65 -4.35
CA SER A 338 13.36 -24.02 -5.75
C SER A 338 14.74 -23.55 -6.16
N GLY A 339 15.67 -24.49 -6.39
CA GLY A 339 16.95 -24.21 -7.03
C GLY A 339 16.71 -23.28 -8.20
N MET A 340 17.15 -22.03 -8.05
CA MET A 340 17.01 -20.99 -9.06
C MET A 340 17.84 -21.52 -10.23
N ASN A 341 17.19 -22.09 -11.24
CA ASN A 341 17.85 -22.33 -12.52
C ASN A 341 18.52 -21.02 -12.86
N LEU A 342 19.85 -21.05 -12.95
CA LEU A 342 20.69 -19.90 -13.23
C LEU A 342 20.26 -19.39 -14.61
N MET A 343 19.23 -18.54 -14.65
CA MET A 343 18.91 -17.76 -15.82
C MET A 343 20.18 -16.99 -16.11
N SER A 344 20.80 -17.26 -17.25
CA SER A 344 22.01 -16.56 -17.65
C SER A 344 21.70 -15.06 -17.66
N ILE A 345 22.29 -14.37 -16.69
CA ILE A 345 22.12 -12.93 -16.48
C ILE A 345 22.89 -12.24 -17.60
N SER A 346 22.24 -11.28 -18.25
CA SER A 346 22.85 -10.40 -19.24
C SER A 346 22.63 -8.94 -18.82
N TYR A 347 23.32 -8.02 -19.49
CA TYR A 347 23.24 -6.59 -19.23
C TYR A 347 23.12 -5.83 -20.54
N LEU A 348 22.14 -4.93 -20.61
CA LEU A 348 21.97 -3.99 -21.72
C LEU A 348 22.55 -2.64 -21.32
N LYS A 349 23.56 -2.17 -22.07
CA LYS A 349 24.12 -0.83 -21.90
C LYS A 349 23.11 0.20 -22.42
N LEU A 350 22.85 1.24 -21.62
CA LEU A 350 22.08 2.41 -22.03
C LEU A 350 22.93 3.36 -22.90
N GLU A 351 22.28 4.16 -23.73
CA GLU A 351 22.92 5.25 -24.48
C GLU A 351 23.64 6.23 -23.53
N ASP A 352 24.74 6.78 -24.02
CA ASP A 352 25.52 7.74 -23.25
C ASP A 352 24.71 9.02 -23.00
N GLY A 353 24.84 9.60 -21.80
CA GLY A 353 24.06 10.78 -21.38
C GLY A 353 22.66 10.45 -20.83
N MET A 354 22.30 9.17 -20.68
CA MET A 354 21.12 8.78 -19.91
C MET A 354 21.46 8.54 -18.44
N ASP A 355 20.54 8.92 -17.55
CA ASP A 355 20.67 8.72 -16.11
C ASP A 355 19.33 8.35 -15.46
N TYR A 356 19.38 7.78 -14.27
CA TYR A 356 18.20 7.40 -13.51
C TYR A 356 17.85 8.46 -12.47
N PHE A 357 16.56 8.77 -12.33
CA PHE A 357 16.08 9.89 -11.51
C PHE A 357 16.62 9.86 -10.08
N ALA A 358 16.79 8.67 -9.48
CA ALA A 358 17.20 8.52 -8.08
C ALA A 358 18.71 8.71 -7.87
N ASN A 359 19.53 8.58 -8.91
CA ASN A 359 20.98 8.51 -8.77
C ASN A 359 21.60 9.79 -8.18
N ASN A 360 20.95 10.94 -8.34
CA ASN A 360 21.40 12.21 -7.76
C ASN A 360 21.08 12.35 -6.27
N PHE A 361 20.21 11.50 -5.73
CA PHE A 361 19.70 11.59 -4.37
C PHE A 361 20.15 10.42 -3.51
N MET A 362 20.81 9.42 -4.10
CA MET A 362 21.33 8.25 -3.39
C MET A 362 22.85 8.30 -3.25
N ALA A 363 23.35 7.77 -2.14
CA ALA A 363 24.76 7.49 -2.00
C ALA A 363 25.15 6.31 -2.91
N PRO A 364 26.38 6.30 -3.47
CA PRO A 364 26.87 5.13 -4.16
C PRO A 364 27.00 3.95 -3.19
N GLU A 365 26.68 2.75 -3.65
CA GLU A 365 26.80 1.52 -2.88
C GLU A 365 28.26 1.22 -2.55
N GLU A 366 29.13 1.43 -3.54
CA GLU A 366 30.57 1.22 -3.43
C GLU A 366 31.32 2.37 -4.13
N LEU A 367 32.49 2.70 -3.57
CA LEU A 367 33.35 3.80 -4.00
C LEU A 367 34.68 3.26 -4.52
N GLY A 368 35.19 3.83 -5.62
CA GLY A 368 36.50 3.45 -6.15
C GLY A 368 36.61 2.02 -6.68
N VAL A 369 35.49 1.37 -7.00
CA VAL A 369 35.46 0.02 -7.57
C VAL A 369 35.55 0.07 -9.09
N ASN A 370 35.96 -1.02 -9.73
CA ASN A 370 35.92 -1.13 -11.18
C ASN A 370 34.51 -1.51 -11.68
N LEU A 371 34.27 -1.32 -12.97
CA LEU A 371 32.98 -1.62 -13.61
C LEU A 371 32.55 -3.09 -13.42
N SER A 372 33.48 -4.04 -13.55
CA SER A 372 33.17 -5.47 -13.43
C SER A 372 32.75 -5.84 -12.01
N THR A 373 33.35 -5.24 -10.99
CA THR A 373 32.96 -5.46 -9.59
C THR A 373 31.55 -4.92 -9.33
N CYS A 374 31.23 -3.74 -9.85
CA CYS A 374 29.87 -3.19 -9.78
C CYS A 374 28.85 -4.11 -10.48
N GLN A 375 29.19 -4.65 -11.65
CA GLN A 375 28.36 -5.63 -12.36
C GLN A 375 28.18 -6.94 -11.56
N ASP A 376 29.25 -7.46 -10.95
CA ASP A 376 29.21 -8.69 -10.15
C ASP A 376 28.34 -8.52 -8.89
N LEU A 377 28.42 -7.35 -8.25
CA LEU A 377 27.57 -7.01 -7.10
C LEU A 377 26.09 -7.03 -7.48
N CYS A 378 25.72 -6.41 -8.60
CA CYS A 378 24.34 -6.47 -9.09
C CYS A 378 23.92 -7.88 -9.54
N SER A 379 24.85 -8.66 -10.08
CA SER A 379 24.56 -10.03 -10.52
C SER A 379 24.19 -10.93 -9.34
N LYS A 380 24.91 -10.79 -8.22
CA LYS A 380 24.69 -11.53 -6.97
C LYS A 380 23.45 -11.07 -6.20
N ASN A 381 23.03 -9.81 -6.35
CA ASN A 381 21.87 -9.27 -5.68
C ASN A 381 20.58 -9.49 -6.50
N CYS A 382 19.65 -10.29 -5.97
CA CYS A 382 18.38 -10.61 -6.63
C CYS A 382 17.42 -9.42 -6.74
N SER A 383 17.53 -8.44 -5.84
CA SER A 383 16.75 -7.20 -5.89
C SER A 383 17.34 -6.16 -6.84
N CYS A 384 18.58 -6.36 -7.33
CA CYS A 384 19.20 -5.46 -8.28
C CYS A 384 18.66 -5.66 -9.70
N LEU A 385 18.13 -4.58 -10.28
CA LEU A 385 17.54 -4.55 -11.62
C LEU A 385 18.44 -3.88 -12.67
N GLY A 386 19.54 -3.29 -12.22
CA GLY A 386 20.51 -2.58 -13.05
C GLY A 386 21.42 -1.73 -12.19
N PHE A 387 22.40 -1.10 -12.80
CA PHE A 387 23.32 -0.21 -12.10
C PHE A 387 23.81 0.92 -13.00
N PHE A 388 24.25 2.01 -12.38
CA PHE A 388 24.96 3.10 -13.03
C PHE A 388 26.37 3.22 -12.45
N TYR A 389 27.34 3.46 -13.32
CA TYR A 389 28.75 3.50 -12.95
C TYR A 389 29.40 4.82 -13.41
N ARG A 390 30.14 5.48 -12.51
CA ARG A 390 30.89 6.70 -12.84
C ARG A 390 32.37 6.37 -13.01
N ASN A 391 32.85 6.41 -14.26
CA ASN A 391 34.18 5.91 -14.62
C ASN A 391 35.34 6.60 -13.89
N HIS A 392 35.27 7.92 -13.69
CA HIS A 392 36.36 8.67 -13.07
C HIS A 392 36.51 8.43 -11.56
N SER A 393 35.41 8.25 -10.83
CA SER A 393 35.42 8.09 -9.38
C SER A 393 35.29 6.62 -8.94
N GLY A 394 34.92 5.73 -9.86
CA GLY A 394 34.61 4.33 -9.54
C GLY A 394 33.34 4.17 -8.70
N ASN A 395 32.40 5.13 -8.77
CA ASN A 395 31.18 5.08 -7.96
C ASN A 395 30.15 4.16 -8.62
N CYS A 396 29.56 3.26 -7.84
CA CYS A 396 28.54 2.31 -8.27
C CYS A 396 27.18 2.65 -7.65
N TYR A 397 26.14 2.84 -8.48
CA TYR A 397 24.78 3.16 -8.06
C TYR A 397 23.85 2.02 -8.47
N MET A 398 23.10 1.43 -7.53
CA MET A 398 22.28 0.25 -7.79
C MET A 398 20.80 0.60 -7.92
N LEU A 399 20.15 0.07 -8.96
CA LEU A 399 18.69 0.17 -9.12
C LEU A 399 18.05 -1.03 -8.42
N ARG A 400 17.19 -0.79 -7.44
CA ARG A 400 16.57 -1.86 -6.63
C ARG A 400 15.05 -1.83 -6.71
N ASN A 401 14.44 -3.01 -6.56
CA ASN A 401 13.00 -3.25 -6.39
C ASN A 401 12.13 -2.88 -7.58
N ASP A 402 12.12 -1.60 -7.96
CA ASP A 402 11.21 -1.02 -8.94
C ASP A 402 11.94 -0.10 -9.92
N LEU A 403 11.58 -0.24 -11.19
CA LEU A 403 12.16 0.52 -12.29
C LEU A 403 11.14 1.52 -12.83
N GLY A 404 11.44 2.80 -12.68
CA GLY A 404 10.69 3.90 -13.28
C GLY A 404 11.28 4.33 -14.63
N SER A 405 10.97 5.57 -15.01
CA SER A 405 11.48 6.25 -16.18
C SER A 405 12.95 6.63 -16.02
N ILE A 406 13.63 6.75 -17.15
CA ILE A 406 15.00 7.25 -17.29
C ILE A 406 14.91 8.64 -17.91
N TYR A 407 15.90 9.49 -17.66
CA TYR A 407 15.95 10.81 -18.25
C TYR A 407 17.31 11.06 -18.91
N THR A 408 17.36 12.05 -19.79
CA THR A 408 18.63 12.52 -20.36
C THR A 408 19.32 13.39 -19.32
N GLY A 409 20.39 12.86 -18.73
CA GLY A 409 21.17 13.50 -17.69
C GLY A 409 22.37 14.27 -18.24
N THR A 410 22.90 15.17 -17.42
CA THR A 410 24.18 15.84 -17.66
C THR A 410 25.36 15.12 -16.99
N GLU A 411 25.07 14.13 -16.16
CA GLU A 411 26.09 13.37 -15.43
C GLU A 411 26.73 12.31 -16.35
N ASN A 412 28.05 12.21 -16.31
CA ASN A 412 28.82 11.22 -17.07
C ASN A 412 28.79 9.83 -16.39
N ARG A 413 27.58 9.32 -16.11
CA ARG A 413 27.36 7.96 -15.61
C ARG A 413 27.01 7.03 -16.78
N ILE A 414 27.42 5.78 -16.67
CA ILE A 414 27.14 4.74 -17.65
C ILE A 414 26.15 3.75 -17.04
N GLY A 415 24.96 3.64 -17.64
CA GLY A 415 23.89 2.77 -17.14
C GLY A 415 23.87 1.40 -17.80
N TYR A 416 23.62 0.36 -17.00
CA TYR A 416 23.44 -1.02 -17.43
C TYR A 416 22.19 -1.60 -16.79
N ILE A 417 21.26 -2.10 -17.60
CA ILE A 417 20.03 -2.73 -17.12
C ILE A 417 20.19 -4.24 -17.15
N LYS A 418 19.90 -4.89 -16.03
CA LYS A 418 19.96 -6.35 -15.88
C LYS A 418 18.85 -6.98 -16.72
N THR A 419 19.17 -8.03 -17.45
CA THR A 419 18.20 -8.83 -18.20
C THR A 419 18.40 -10.30 -17.88
N SER A 420 17.31 -11.06 -17.93
CA SER A 420 17.32 -12.51 -17.85
C SER A 420 17.03 -13.09 -19.22
N LEU A 421 17.77 -14.14 -19.59
CA LEU A 421 17.37 -14.97 -20.72
C LEU A 421 16.06 -15.68 -20.37
N SER A 422 14.96 -15.21 -20.96
CA SER A 422 13.73 -15.98 -20.99
C SER A 422 14.07 -17.29 -21.69
N ALA A 423 13.89 -18.41 -20.97
CA ALA A 423 13.80 -19.69 -21.64
C ALA A 423 12.68 -19.57 -22.66
N SER A 424 13.06 -19.34 -23.92
CA SER A 424 12.11 -19.38 -25.02
C SER A 424 11.55 -20.78 -24.97
N SER A 425 10.29 -20.88 -24.57
CA SER A 425 9.39 -21.91 -25.06
C SER A 425 9.42 -21.76 -26.57
N THR A 426 10.46 -22.32 -27.19
CA THR A 426 10.43 -22.64 -28.59
C THR A 426 9.20 -23.52 -28.69
N THR A 427 8.15 -22.93 -29.25
CA THR A 427 7.24 -23.67 -30.10
C THR A 427 8.11 -24.22 -31.21
N VAL A 428 8.85 -25.28 -30.89
CA VAL A 428 9.20 -26.30 -31.86
C VAL A 428 7.84 -26.71 -32.38
N SER A 429 7.50 -26.18 -33.56
CA SER A 429 6.56 -26.84 -34.43
C SER A 429 7.07 -28.27 -34.54
N LYS A 430 6.49 -29.16 -33.73
CA LYS A 430 6.67 -30.59 -33.88
C LYS A 430 6.18 -30.89 -35.28
N LYS A 431 7.10 -30.94 -36.23
CA LYS A 431 6.96 -31.82 -37.37
C LYS A 431 6.74 -33.18 -36.74
N GLU A 432 5.55 -33.75 -36.93
CA GLU A 432 5.24 -35.11 -36.52
C GLU A 432 6.19 -36.06 -37.26
N GLU A 433 7.38 -36.27 -36.71
CA GLU A 433 8.14 -37.46 -37.00
C GLU A 433 7.67 -38.55 -36.05
N LYS A 434 6.89 -39.48 -36.62
CA LYS A 434 6.43 -40.70 -35.96
C LYS A 434 7.62 -41.52 -35.51
N PHE A 435 8.01 -41.38 -34.25
CA PHE A 435 8.90 -42.34 -33.59
C PHE A 435 8.10 -43.57 -33.12
N PRO A 436 8.64 -44.79 -33.27
CA PRO A 436 7.89 -46.03 -33.11
C PRO A 436 7.60 -46.35 -31.63
N VAL A 437 6.33 -46.50 -31.30
CA VAL A 437 5.78 -46.81 -29.96
C VAL A 437 5.98 -48.29 -29.55
N ALA A 438 6.99 -48.98 -30.08
CA ALA A 438 7.25 -50.39 -29.74
C ALA A 438 8.28 -50.58 -28.60
N GLY A 439 8.99 -49.53 -28.16
CA GLY A 439 10.10 -49.64 -27.20
C GLY A 439 9.75 -49.43 -25.72
N MET A 440 8.57 -48.87 -25.38
CA MET A 440 8.22 -48.45 -24.02
C MET A 440 7.25 -49.37 -23.27
N VAL A 441 7.09 -50.61 -23.74
CA VAL A 441 6.29 -51.64 -23.03
C VAL A 441 7.12 -52.88 -22.65
N LEU A 442 8.34 -53.04 -23.18
CA LEU A 442 9.16 -54.24 -22.90
C LEU A 442 10.04 -54.14 -21.64
N ILE A 443 10.39 -52.93 -21.19
CA ILE A 443 11.33 -52.73 -20.07
C ILE A 443 10.73 -53.08 -18.69
N PRO A 444 9.46 -52.74 -18.36
CA PRO A 444 8.87 -53.16 -17.08
C PRO A 444 8.55 -54.67 -17.05
N ILE A 445 8.32 -55.28 -18.22
CA ILE A 445 7.94 -56.70 -18.34
C ILE A 445 9.14 -57.62 -18.05
N PHE A 446 10.33 -57.30 -18.58
CA PHE A 446 11.55 -58.07 -18.26
C PHE A 446 11.98 -57.94 -16.80
N GLY A 447 11.81 -56.76 -16.19
CA GLY A 447 12.09 -56.55 -14.77
C GLY A 447 11.17 -57.39 -13.87
N PHE A 448 9.89 -57.46 -14.20
CA PHE A 448 8.91 -58.27 -13.47
C PHE A 448 9.17 -59.78 -13.59
N PHE A 449 9.51 -60.27 -14.79
CA PHE A 449 9.86 -61.68 -14.98
C PHE A 449 11.18 -62.07 -14.29
N MET A 450 12.18 -61.18 -14.26
CA MET A 450 13.43 -61.41 -13.52
C MET A 450 13.20 -61.45 -11.99
N LEU A 451 12.29 -60.63 -11.46
CA LEU A 451 11.93 -60.69 -10.04
C LEU A 451 11.15 -61.96 -9.69
N ILE A 452 10.28 -62.45 -10.58
CA ILE A 452 9.56 -63.71 -10.38
C ILE A 452 10.51 -64.91 -10.42
N THR A 453 11.48 -64.96 -11.34
CA THR A 453 12.44 -66.07 -11.40
C THR A 453 13.35 -66.10 -10.17
N ILE A 454 13.80 -64.95 -9.68
CA ILE A 454 14.57 -64.84 -8.43
C ILE A 454 13.71 -65.28 -7.22
N MET A 455 12.45 -64.87 -7.16
CA MET A 455 11.53 -65.27 -6.09
C MET A 455 11.23 -66.79 -6.13
N VAL A 456 11.06 -67.38 -7.31
CA VAL A 456 10.85 -68.84 -7.46
C VAL A 456 12.11 -69.62 -7.08
N LEU A 457 13.30 -69.15 -7.47
CA LEU A 457 14.57 -69.76 -7.05
C LEU A 457 14.79 -69.64 -5.54
N ALA A 458 14.42 -68.51 -4.93
CA ALA A 458 14.45 -68.33 -3.48
C ALA A 458 13.45 -69.26 -2.76
N ILE A 459 12.23 -69.45 -3.29
CA ILE A 459 11.24 -70.39 -2.74
C ILE A 459 11.71 -71.84 -2.92
N LEU A 460 12.34 -72.20 -4.03
CA LEU A 460 12.90 -73.54 -4.24
C LEU A 460 14.11 -73.80 -3.33
N TRP A 461 14.94 -72.78 -3.08
CA TRP A 461 16.04 -72.84 -2.13
C TRP A 461 15.54 -72.97 -0.69
N LEU A 462 14.50 -72.20 -0.32
CA LEU A 462 13.80 -72.30 0.97
C LEU A 462 13.03 -73.62 1.14
N ARG A 463 12.52 -74.21 0.05
CA ARG A 463 11.91 -75.56 0.06
C ARG A 463 12.96 -76.66 0.16
N LYS A 464 14.16 -76.46 -0.40
CA LYS A 464 15.30 -77.38 -0.26
C LYS A 464 15.95 -77.30 1.13
N THR A 465 15.92 -76.15 1.79
CA THR A 465 16.41 -75.99 3.17
C THR A 465 15.38 -76.30 4.25
N ARG A 466 14.08 -76.40 3.92
CA ARG A 466 12.99 -76.82 4.84
C ARG A 466 12.45 -78.23 4.60
N TYR A 467 13.20 -79.09 3.90
CA TYR A 467 12.96 -80.55 3.88
C TYR A 467 13.77 -81.30 4.95
N SER A 468 14.47 -80.57 5.82
CA SER A 468 14.92 -81.07 7.11
C SER A 468 14.30 -80.22 8.21
N LYS A 469 13.40 -80.84 8.99
CA LYS A 469 12.71 -80.34 10.18
C LYS A 469 11.52 -79.40 9.95
N VAL A 470 10.38 -80.03 9.67
CA VAL A 470 9.04 -79.59 10.12
C VAL A 470 8.76 -80.24 11.47
N VAL A 471 8.51 -79.46 12.54
CA VAL A 471 7.64 -79.70 13.74
C VAL A 471 7.71 -78.36 14.51
N ALA A 472 6.70 -77.60 14.93
CA ALA A 472 5.27 -77.77 15.19
C ALA A 472 4.54 -76.45 14.81
N ALA A 473 3.38 -76.50 14.17
CA ALA A 473 2.04 -76.40 14.78
C ALA A 473 1.71 -75.01 15.39
N THR A 474 0.85 -74.23 14.71
CA THR A 474 -0.55 -73.90 15.08
C THR A 474 -0.65 -72.73 16.08
N ASN A 475 -1.40 -71.64 15.92
CA ASN A 475 -2.79 -71.42 15.45
C ASN A 475 -2.97 -69.91 15.10
N LEU A 476 -3.70 -69.54 14.03
CA LEU A 476 -5.11 -69.07 14.01
C LEU A 476 -5.30 -67.70 14.70
N GLY A 477 -5.82 -66.61 14.14
CA GLY A 477 -6.55 -66.31 12.89
C GLY A 477 -6.45 -64.79 12.59
N SER A 478 -6.67 -64.31 11.35
CA SER A 478 -7.94 -64.27 10.60
C SER A 478 -8.88 -63.13 11.03
N TRP A 479 -8.68 -61.90 10.52
CA TRP A 479 -9.54 -61.20 9.53
C TRP A 479 -9.33 -59.68 9.48
N ASN A 480 -9.03 -59.21 8.27
CA ASN A 480 -9.57 -58.06 7.53
C ASN A 480 -10.22 -56.94 8.37
N SER A 481 -9.90 -55.67 8.14
CA SER A 481 -10.29 -55.00 6.88
C SER A 481 -9.58 -53.66 6.73
N SER A 482 -9.41 -53.29 5.47
CA SER A 482 -9.06 -51.99 4.92
C SER A 482 -9.60 -50.77 5.67
N SER A 483 -8.79 -49.72 5.79
CA SER A 483 -9.23 -48.37 5.47
C SER A 483 -8.04 -47.41 5.35
N SER A 484 -7.96 -46.80 4.16
CA SER A 484 -7.61 -45.39 3.93
C SER A 484 -6.48 -44.76 4.74
N VAL A 485 -5.41 -44.45 4.03
CA VAL A 485 -4.45 -43.38 4.34
C VAL A 485 -5.22 -42.09 4.68
N PRO A 486 -4.97 -41.44 5.83
CA PRO A 486 -5.52 -40.11 6.09
C PRO A 486 -4.70 -39.08 5.32
N GLU A 487 -5.43 -38.30 4.54
CA GLU A 487 -5.03 -37.07 3.89
C GLU A 487 -4.52 -36.05 4.93
N LEU A 488 -3.40 -35.40 4.59
CA LEU A 488 -2.65 -34.47 5.41
C LEU A 488 -3.52 -33.24 5.79
N THR A 489 -4.05 -33.20 7.00
CA THR A 489 -4.84 -32.07 7.49
C THR A 489 -3.94 -30.89 7.84
N VAL A 490 -4.09 -29.78 7.12
CA VAL A 490 -3.53 -28.49 7.48
C VAL A 490 -4.09 -28.09 8.85
N THR A 491 -3.27 -28.19 9.89
CA THR A 491 -3.63 -27.77 11.25
C THR A 491 -3.84 -26.25 11.27
N THR A 492 -5.09 -25.83 11.40
CA THR A 492 -5.47 -24.43 11.46
C THR A 492 -5.22 -23.86 12.87
N LEU A 493 -4.88 -22.56 12.96
CA LEU A 493 -4.66 -21.84 14.23
C LEU A 493 -5.75 -22.03 15.31
N PRO A 494 -7.04 -22.19 14.98
CA PRO A 494 -8.08 -22.47 15.98
C PRO A 494 -7.90 -23.84 16.67
N VAL A 495 -7.46 -24.86 15.92
CA VAL A 495 -7.16 -26.19 16.45
C VAL A 495 -5.94 -26.14 17.36
N ALA A 496 -4.93 -25.35 16.99
CA ALA A 496 -3.75 -25.14 17.83
C ALA A 496 -4.08 -24.46 19.17
N LEU A 497 -4.98 -23.48 19.18
CA LEU A 497 -5.45 -22.83 20.41
C LEU A 497 -6.19 -23.81 21.33
N GLU A 498 -7.05 -24.68 20.77
CA GLU A 498 -7.79 -25.67 21.55
C GLU A 498 -6.86 -26.73 22.15
N LEU A 499 -5.90 -27.23 21.37
CA LEU A 499 -4.91 -28.20 21.84
C LEU A 499 -3.94 -27.59 22.87
N HIS A 500 -3.62 -26.30 22.76
CA HIS A 500 -2.87 -25.56 23.77
C HIS A 500 -3.64 -25.48 25.11
N LYS A 501 -4.94 -25.17 25.09
CA LYS A 501 -5.80 -25.19 26.29
C LYS A 501 -5.86 -26.57 26.95
N GLN A 502 -5.79 -27.64 26.15
CA GLN A 502 -5.80 -29.03 26.61
C GLN A 502 -4.40 -29.56 26.98
N GLY A 503 -3.33 -28.78 26.77
CA GLY A 503 -1.94 -29.21 26.99
C GLY A 503 -1.45 -30.33 26.06
N MET A 504 -2.14 -30.55 24.93
CA MET A 504 -1.91 -31.68 24.02
C MET A 504 -1.12 -31.27 22.77
N TYR A 505 0.11 -30.81 22.97
CA TYR A 505 0.94 -30.22 21.90
C TYR A 505 1.40 -31.23 20.85
N LEU A 506 1.74 -32.47 21.24
CA LEU A 506 2.22 -33.50 20.30
C LEU A 506 1.21 -33.83 19.19
N LYS A 507 -0.08 -33.58 19.39
CA LYS A 507 -1.09 -33.75 18.33
C LYS A 507 -1.01 -32.70 17.21
N LEU A 508 -0.25 -31.62 17.41
CA LEU A 508 0.06 -30.62 16.39
C LEU A 508 1.34 -30.95 15.61
N ALA A 509 2.14 -31.92 16.07
CA ALA A 509 3.33 -32.34 15.35
C ALA A 509 2.93 -33.07 14.05
N ASP A 510 3.60 -32.75 12.96
CA ASP A 510 3.44 -33.48 11.69
C ASP A 510 3.78 -34.97 11.93
N PRO A 511 2.96 -35.94 11.47
CA PRO A 511 3.25 -37.37 11.62
C PRO A 511 4.63 -37.79 11.11
N ARG A 512 5.23 -37.05 10.16
CA ARG A 512 6.58 -37.30 9.64
C ARG A 512 7.69 -37.02 10.66
N LEU A 513 7.37 -36.28 11.72
CA LEU A 513 8.26 -35.91 12.83
C LEU A 513 8.05 -36.80 14.06
N GLU A 514 7.18 -37.81 13.97
CA GLU A 514 6.90 -38.75 15.06
C GLU A 514 8.20 -39.45 15.51
N GLY A 515 8.54 -39.30 16.79
CA GLY A 515 9.79 -39.81 17.39
C GLY A 515 11.06 -39.01 17.10
N ARG A 516 10.97 -37.86 16.41
CA ARG A 516 12.12 -36.96 16.11
C ARG A 516 12.08 -35.62 16.82
N VAL A 517 10.96 -35.28 17.44
CA VAL A 517 10.72 -34.00 18.13
C VAL A 517 10.12 -34.32 19.49
N ASP A 518 10.59 -33.63 20.52
CA ASP A 518 10.06 -33.78 21.88
C ASP A 518 8.83 -32.87 22.12
N GLY A 519 7.96 -33.26 23.05
CA GLY A 519 6.75 -32.49 23.38
C GLY A 519 7.06 -31.07 23.84
N GLU A 520 8.18 -30.86 24.52
CA GLU A 520 8.64 -29.55 24.99
C GLU A 520 9.02 -28.61 23.82
N GLU A 521 9.64 -29.13 22.77
CA GLU A 521 9.97 -28.36 21.56
C GLU A 521 8.71 -27.92 20.81
N VAL A 522 7.72 -28.81 20.72
CA VAL A 522 6.43 -28.49 20.08
C VAL A 522 5.66 -27.47 20.91
N GLU A 523 5.64 -27.63 22.24
CA GLU A 523 5.01 -26.68 23.16
C GLU A 523 5.61 -25.27 23.01
N LYS A 524 6.94 -25.18 22.99
CA LYS A 524 7.68 -23.92 22.79
C LYS A 524 7.25 -23.23 21.49
N MET A 525 7.23 -23.97 20.38
CA MET A 525 6.83 -23.44 19.08
C MET A 525 5.37 -22.96 19.07
N VAL A 526 4.47 -23.71 19.68
CA VAL A 526 3.03 -23.37 19.74
C VAL A 526 2.80 -22.13 20.60
N ARG A 527 3.46 -22.01 21.77
CA ARG A 527 3.34 -20.83 22.64
C ARG A 527 3.86 -19.57 21.96
N VAL A 528 5.03 -19.63 21.32
CA VAL A 528 5.59 -18.50 20.56
C VAL A 528 4.66 -18.10 19.41
N ALA A 529 4.15 -19.08 18.64
CA ALA A 529 3.21 -18.82 17.56
C ALA A 529 1.92 -18.14 18.05
N LEU A 530 1.34 -18.61 19.16
CA LEU A 530 0.14 -18.01 19.77
C LEU A 530 0.40 -16.59 20.30
N CYS A 531 1.59 -16.30 20.81
CA CYS A 531 1.97 -14.93 21.22
C CYS A 531 2.08 -13.97 20.02
N CYS A 532 2.58 -14.43 18.88
CA CYS A 532 2.71 -13.61 17.68
C CYS A 532 1.37 -13.23 17.01
N VAL A 533 0.32 -14.02 17.24
CA VAL A 533 -0.99 -13.84 16.57
C VAL A 533 -2.06 -13.20 17.46
N GLN A 534 -1.68 -12.70 18.65
CA GLN A 534 -2.64 -12.01 19.53
C GLN A 534 -3.26 -10.79 18.84
N ILE A 535 -4.55 -10.53 19.05
CA ILE A 535 -5.24 -9.43 18.33
C ILE A 535 -4.76 -8.04 18.75
N VAL A 536 -4.30 -7.90 19.99
CA VAL A 536 -3.77 -6.65 20.55
C VAL A 536 -2.28 -6.54 20.18
N PRO A 537 -1.85 -5.52 19.40
CA PRO A 537 -0.46 -5.39 18.96
C PRO A 537 0.54 -5.26 20.11
N GLU A 538 0.17 -4.60 21.20
CA GLU A 538 1.03 -4.36 22.37
C GLU A 538 1.38 -5.63 23.16
N LEU A 539 0.61 -6.71 22.97
CA LEU A 539 0.86 -8.00 23.61
C LEU A 539 1.72 -8.93 22.75
N ARG A 540 2.05 -8.53 21.51
CA ARG A 540 2.89 -9.32 20.61
C ARG A 540 4.36 -9.07 20.95
N PRO A 541 5.18 -10.11 21.06
CA PRO A 541 6.62 -9.94 21.22
C PRO A 541 7.24 -9.32 19.97
N THR A 542 8.31 -8.55 20.16
CA THR A 542 9.16 -8.09 19.07
C THR A 542 9.87 -9.27 18.40
N MET A 543 10.29 -9.13 17.14
CA MET A 543 11.03 -10.20 16.47
C MET A 543 12.35 -10.57 17.19
N ALA A 544 12.97 -9.62 17.89
CA ALA A 544 14.15 -9.87 18.72
C ALA A 544 13.82 -10.78 19.92
N GLU A 545 12.69 -10.53 20.60
CA GLU A 545 12.22 -11.38 21.70
C GLU A 545 11.77 -12.76 21.21
N VAL A 546 11.15 -12.85 20.03
CA VAL A 546 10.79 -14.13 19.39
C VAL A 546 12.03 -14.97 19.14
N VAL A 547 13.06 -14.41 18.52
CA VAL A 547 14.33 -15.11 18.28
C VAL A 547 14.99 -15.48 19.60
N ALA A 548 14.99 -14.58 20.60
CA ALA A 548 15.55 -14.88 21.91
C ALA A 548 14.79 -16.00 22.65
N MET A 549 13.46 -16.08 22.53
CA MET A 549 12.66 -17.20 23.06
C MET A 549 12.98 -18.51 22.33
N LEU A 550 13.18 -18.47 21.01
CA LEU A 550 13.53 -19.66 20.22
C LEU A 550 14.96 -20.16 20.49
N GLU A 551 15.90 -19.26 20.76
CA GLU A 551 17.30 -19.57 21.10
C GLU A 551 17.53 -19.87 22.60
N ASP A 552 16.47 -19.97 23.41
CA ASP A 552 16.53 -20.20 24.87
C ASP A 552 17.28 -19.09 25.64
N ARG A 553 17.35 -17.89 25.06
CA ARG A 553 17.95 -16.69 25.68
C ARG A 553 16.95 -15.86 26.49
N LEU A 554 15.64 -16.11 26.33
CA LEU A 554 14.56 -15.44 27.02
C LEU A 554 13.51 -16.46 27.48
N SER A 555 12.98 -16.30 28.70
CA SER A 555 11.91 -17.18 29.23
C SER A 555 10.64 -17.11 28.37
N LEU A 556 10.00 -18.25 28.15
CA LEU A 556 8.79 -18.36 27.33
C LEU A 556 7.63 -17.53 27.90
N SER A 557 7.09 -16.62 27.09
CA SER A 557 5.91 -15.83 27.43
C SER A 557 4.62 -16.63 27.24
N GLU A 558 3.64 -16.46 28.13
CA GLU A 558 2.34 -17.11 28.05
C GLU A 558 1.35 -16.32 27.18
N PRO A 559 0.69 -16.97 26.21
CA PRO A 559 -0.28 -16.30 25.36
C PRO A 559 -1.56 -15.95 26.14
N ARG A 560 -2.05 -14.71 26.01
CA ARG A 560 -3.32 -14.30 26.63
C ARG A 560 -4.51 -14.86 25.85
N ILE A 561 -5.20 -15.84 26.43
CA ILE A 561 -6.34 -16.55 25.80
C ILE A 561 -7.44 -15.57 25.34
N GLU A 562 -7.74 -14.54 26.13
CA GLU A 562 -8.74 -13.52 25.79
C GLU A 562 -8.43 -12.78 24.48
N ALA A 563 -7.15 -12.50 24.23
CA ALA A 563 -6.66 -11.84 23.02
C ALA A 563 -6.60 -12.79 21.80
N LEU A 564 -6.93 -14.07 21.98
CA LEU A 564 -6.92 -15.11 20.95
C LEU A 564 -8.33 -15.66 20.63
N ASN A 565 -9.37 -15.23 21.36
CA ASN A 565 -10.74 -15.70 21.15
C ASN A 565 -11.27 -15.42 19.73
N PHE A 566 -10.73 -14.42 19.03
CA PHE A 566 -11.08 -14.16 17.63
C PHE A 566 -10.79 -15.36 16.71
N LEU A 567 -9.81 -16.21 17.05
CA LEU A 567 -9.47 -17.40 16.26
C LEU A 567 -10.63 -18.41 16.22
N GLN A 568 -11.49 -18.45 17.24
CA GLN A 568 -12.67 -19.34 17.25
C GLN A 568 -13.69 -18.95 16.17
N SER A 569 -13.76 -17.68 15.78
CA SER A 569 -14.65 -17.22 14.69
C SER A 569 -14.20 -17.69 13.30
N PHE A 570 -12.91 -17.95 13.11
CA PHE A 570 -12.34 -18.44 11.84
C PHE A 570 -12.56 -19.95 11.64
N GLY A 571 -12.65 -20.74 12.72
CA GLY A 571 -12.89 -22.18 12.66
C GLY A 571 -14.27 -22.58 12.14
N GLY A 572 -15.27 -21.70 12.25
CA GLY A 572 -16.66 -21.98 11.86
C GLY A 572 -16.93 -22.03 10.35
N ARG A 573 -15.97 -21.65 9.49
CA ARG A 573 -16.14 -21.66 8.02
C ARG A 573 -15.62 -22.93 7.32
N LEU A 574 -14.86 -23.78 8.01
CA LEU A 574 -14.22 -24.95 7.39
C LEU A 574 -15.00 -26.27 7.56
N THR A 575 -16.06 -26.30 8.37
CA THR A 575 -16.89 -27.51 8.56
C THR A 575 -18.04 -27.64 7.56
N LYS A 576 -18.21 -26.70 6.61
CA LYS A 576 -19.26 -26.76 5.58
C LYS A 576 -18.81 -27.32 4.22
N HIS A 577 -17.54 -27.67 4.04
CA HIS A 577 -17.04 -28.22 2.77
C HIS A 577 -16.76 -29.73 2.77
N THR A 578 -17.16 -30.45 3.82
CA THR A 578 -17.02 -31.92 3.92
C THR A 578 -18.35 -32.67 3.95
N GLN A 579 -19.36 -32.15 3.23
CA GLN A 579 -20.55 -32.90 2.89
C GLN A 579 -20.98 -32.58 1.46
N ASN A 580 -20.33 -33.27 0.51
CA ASN A 580 -20.92 -33.78 -0.73
C ASN A 580 -19.96 -34.78 -1.37
#